data_AF-A0A520U5C6-F1
#
_entry.id   AF-A0A520U5C6-F1
#
_cell.length_a   1.000
_cell.length_b   1.000
_cell.length_c   1.000
_cell.angle_alpha   90.00
_cell.angle_beta   90.00
_cell.angle_gamma   90.00
#
_symmetry.space_group_name_H-M   'P 1'
#
loop_
_entity.id
_entity.type
_entity.pdbx_description
1 polymer ?
#
loop_
_entity_poly.entity_id
_entity_poly.type
_entity_poly.pdbx_seq_one_letter_code
_entity_poly.pdbx_strand_id
1 'polypeptide(L)'
;MTNMKDTELTYLGTSSKEHFQELDEIFKSVEASMGYLPNAYLTMAEKPELLKAFSNLAMTIFMSNEIDIGTKQLIALGSSLSSGCKYCQAHTSHAAERAGINEEKIADILRYSESDKYSDAEKTVLDVAFASGRTPNQTTKEHFENLKKYYSKTQIVDIVSVISLFGYLNRWNDTMGTLLEDIPEEFVEKKLKPLGWV
;
A
#
# COMPACT_ATOMS: atom_id res chain seq x y z
N MET A 1 0.56 -20.47 -32.00
CA MET A 1 -0.79 -20.41 -31.40
C MET A 1 -0.84 -19.13 -30.58
N THR A 2 -1.32 -18.06 -31.20
CA THR A 2 -1.36 -16.72 -30.61
C THR A 2 -2.67 -16.56 -29.86
N ASN A 3 -2.62 -16.39 -28.54
CA ASN A 3 -3.79 -16.00 -27.74
C ASN A 3 -3.33 -15.30 -26.45
N MET A 4 -2.55 -14.23 -26.59
CA MET A 4 -2.48 -13.18 -25.58
C MET A 4 -3.47 -12.11 -26.02
N LYS A 5 -4.76 -12.35 -25.77
CA LYS A 5 -5.77 -11.31 -25.96
C LYS A 5 -5.53 -10.25 -24.90
N ASP A 6 -5.14 -9.06 -25.34
CA ASP A 6 -5.46 -7.75 -24.76
C ASP A 6 -6.14 -7.82 -23.39
N THR A 7 -5.38 -8.14 -22.34
CA THR A 7 -5.91 -8.05 -20.99
C THR A 7 -5.88 -6.57 -20.64
N GLU A 8 -7.06 -5.95 -20.58
CA GLU A 8 -7.21 -4.57 -20.15
C GLU A 8 -6.62 -4.43 -18.74
N LEU A 9 -5.61 -3.57 -18.56
CA LEU A 9 -4.98 -3.36 -17.23
C LEU A 9 -5.95 -2.75 -16.22
N THR A 10 -6.99 -2.07 -16.70
CA THR A 10 -8.09 -1.44 -15.94
C THR A 10 -9.36 -1.41 -16.77
N TYR A 11 -10.47 -0.95 -16.20
CA TYR A 11 -11.70 -0.63 -16.93
C TYR A 11 -11.56 0.48 -17.99
N LEU A 12 -10.42 1.19 -18.04
CA LEU A 12 -10.10 2.15 -19.11
C LEU A 12 -9.30 1.52 -20.27
N GLY A 13 -8.94 0.25 -20.17
CA GLY A 13 -8.06 -0.44 -21.11
C GLY A 13 -6.60 -0.48 -20.64
N THR A 14 -5.69 -0.63 -21.61
CA THR A 14 -4.25 -0.81 -21.39
C THR A 14 -3.47 0.39 -21.87
N SER A 15 -2.57 0.89 -21.02
CA SER A 15 -1.61 1.95 -21.33
C SER A 15 -0.19 1.38 -21.26
N SER A 16 0.70 1.84 -22.14
CA SER A 16 2.09 1.39 -22.19
C SER A 16 3.03 2.54 -21.85
N LYS A 17 4.11 2.27 -21.09
CA LYS A 17 5.03 3.33 -20.64
C LYS A 17 5.68 4.10 -21.80
N GLU A 18 5.85 3.45 -22.95
CA GLU A 18 6.42 4.04 -24.18
C GLU A 18 5.60 5.21 -24.72
N HIS A 19 4.32 5.30 -24.35
CA HIS A 19 3.45 6.43 -24.71
C HIS A 19 3.72 7.69 -23.87
N PHE A 20 4.44 7.57 -22.74
CA PHE A 20 4.65 8.65 -21.77
C PHE A 20 6.13 8.96 -21.55
N GLN A 21 6.85 9.26 -22.64
CA GLN A 21 8.29 9.54 -22.60
C GLN A 21 8.69 10.64 -21.60
N GLU A 22 7.82 11.63 -21.35
CA GLU A 22 8.08 12.68 -20.35
C GLU A 22 8.10 12.17 -18.90
N LEU A 23 7.61 10.96 -18.65
CA LEU A 23 7.50 10.31 -17.34
C LEU A 23 8.56 9.21 -17.14
N ASP A 24 9.46 8.99 -18.12
CA ASP A 24 10.47 7.93 -18.10
C ASP A 24 11.29 7.90 -16.81
N GLU A 25 11.71 9.06 -16.30
CA GLU A 25 12.50 9.13 -15.07
C GLU A 25 11.69 8.75 -13.82
N ILE A 26 10.39 9.05 -13.80
CA ILE A 26 9.50 8.60 -12.73
C ILE A 26 9.35 7.08 -12.80
N PHE A 27 9.11 6.53 -13.99
CA PHE A 27 8.97 5.08 -14.15
C PHE A 27 10.23 4.33 -13.75
N LYS A 28 11.41 4.77 -14.20
CA LYS A 28 12.70 4.18 -13.80
C LYS A 28 12.92 4.24 -12.30
N SER A 29 12.59 5.37 -11.66
CA SER A 29 12.73 5.53 -10.21
C SER A 29 11.82 4.56 -9.44
N VAL A 30 10.59 4.39 -9.90
CA VAL A 30 9.62 3.46 -9.31
C VAL A 30 10.04 2.01 -9.53
N GLU A 31 10.45 1.65 -10.75
CA GLU A 31 10.97 0.31 -11.07
C GLU A 31 12.19 -0.03 -10.21
N ALA A 32 13.12 0.92 -10.01
CA ALA A 32 14.29 0.73 -9.15
C ALA A 32 13.90 0.55 -7.67
N SER A 33 12.83 1.22 -7.20
CA SER A 33 12.37 1.14 -5.82
C SER A 33 11.52 -0.11 -5.56
N MET A 34 10.60 -0.45 -6.47
CA MET A 34 9.59 -1.50 -6.29
C MET A 34 10.00 -2.85 -6.92
N GLY A 35 10.94 -2.84 -7.87
CA GLY A 35 11.32 -3.99 -8.68
C GLY A 35 10.48 -4.16 -9.95
N TYR A 36 9.42 -3.36 -10.12
CA TYR A 36 8.50 -3.36 -11.26
C TYR A 36 7.73 -2.04 -11.30
N LEU A 37 7.06 -1.77 -12.42
CA LEU A 37 6.18 -0.60 -12.58
C LEU A 37 4.73 -1.00 -12.27
N PRO A 38 4.09 -0.43 -11.22
CA PRO A 38 2.70 -0.72 -10.96
C PRO A 38 1.76 -0.21 -12.06
N ASN A 39 0.72 -0.97 -12.39
CA ASN A 39 -0.34 -0.59 -13.33
C ASN A 39 -1.06 0.69 -12.88
N ALA A 40 -1.13 0.95 -11.56
CA ALA A 40 -1.60 2.22 -11.01
C ALA A 40 -0.82 3.44 -11.55
N TYR A 41 0.49 3.32 -11.78
CA TYR A 41 1.30 4.40 -12.35
C TYR A 41 0.97 4.64 -13.83
N LEU A 42 0.78 3.58 -14.60
CA LEU A 42 0.39 3.67 -16.02
C LEU A 42 -0.97 4.35 -16.19
N THR A 43 -1.91 4.07 -15.29
CA THR A 43 -3.27 4.65 -15.36
C THR A 43 -3.29 6.11 -14.93
N MET A 44 -2.47 6.50 -13.94
CA MET A 44 -2.29 7.90 -13.60
C MET A 44 -1.50 8.67 -14.68
N ALA A 45 -0.64 7.99 -15.46
CA ALA A 45 0.15 8.61 -16.53
C ALA A 45 -0.70 9.21 -17.65
N GLU A 46 -1.95 8.75 -17.83
CA GLU A 46 -2.96 9.38 -18.70
C GLU A 46 -3.21 10.88 -18.36
N LYS A 47 -2.83 11.29 -17.14
CA LYS A 47 -2.72 12.69 -16.71
C LYS A 47 -1.31 12.93 -16.13
N PRO A 48 -0.31 13.31 -16.95
CA PRO A 48 1.08 13.42 -16.52
C PRO A 48 1.31 14.29 -15.27
N GLU A 49 0.61 15.42 -15.17
CA GLU A 49 0.67 16.31 -14.00
C GLU A 49 0.11 15.66 -12.72
N LEU A 50 -0.90 14.79 -12.85
CA LEU A 50 -1.40 13.99 -11.72
C LEU A 50 -0.33 13.00 -11.26
N LEU A 51 0.29 12.28 -12.20
CA LEU A 51 1.32 11.31 -11.84
C LEU A 51 2.54 11.98 -11.17
N LYS A 52 2.98 13.13 -11.68
CA LYS A 52 4.06 13.94 -11.09
C LYS A 52 3.72 14.34 -9.65
N ALA A 53 2.52 14.88 -9.43
CA ALA A 53 2.07 15.30 -8.09
C ALA A 53 1.93 14.11 -7.13
N PHE A 54 1.32 13.01 -7.58
CA PHE A 54 1.20 11.79 -6.79
C PHE A 54 2.57 11.22 -6.41
N SER A 55 3.49 11.14 -7.37
CA SER A 55 4.85 10.61 -7.13
C SER A 55 5.62 11.45 -6.13
N ASN A 56 5.48 12.77 -6.19
CA ASN A 56 6.08 13.67 -5.20
C ASN A 56 5.49 13.46 -3.81
N LEU A 57 4.16 13.37 -3.68
CA LEU A 57 3.49 13.09 -2.41
C LEU A 57 3.94 11.75 -1.82
N ALA A 58 3.94 10.68 -2.62
CA ALA A 58 4.38 9.36 -2.20
C ALA A 58 5.84 9.37 -1.74
N MET A 59 6.73 10.02 -2.50
CA MET A 59 8.13 10.19 -2.14
C MET A 59 8.29 10.95 -0.82
N THR A 60 7.61 12.08 -0.64
CA THR A 60 7.67 12.87 0.61
C THR A 60 7.27 12.03 1.82
N ILE A 61 6.19 11.26 1.72
CA ILE A 61 5.70 10.41 2.82
C ILE A 61 6.69 9.28 3.12
N PHE A 62 7.16 8.57 2.09
CA PHE A 62 8.01 7.39 2.29
C PHE A 62 9.46 7.73 2.65
N MET A 63 9.99 8.88 2.23
CA MET A 63 11.34 9.34 2.55
C MET A 63 11.47 10.04 3.92
N SER A 64 10.36 10.37 4.59
CA SER A 64 10.41 10.85 5.97
C SER A 64 11.06 9.81 6.89
N ASN A 65 11.88 10.24 7.86
CA ASN A 65 12.55 9.35 8.81
C ASN A 65 11.92 9.36 10.21
N GLU A 66 10.72 9.93 10.37
CA GLU A 66 10.04 9.99 11.68
C GLU A 66 9.59 8.60 12.17
N ILE A 67 9.19 7.72 11.26
CA ILE A 67 8.85 6.31 11.53
C ILE A 67 9.56 5.40 10.52
N ASP A 68 9.88 4.17 10.95
CA ASP A 68 10.61 3.22 10.11
C ASP A 68 9.76 2.70 8.94
N ILE A 69 10.43 2.24 7.89
CA ILE A 69 9.78 1.77 6.67
C ILE A 69 8.87 0.57 6.92
N GLY A 70 9.21 -0.33 7.86
CA GLY A 70 8.40 -1.48 8.22
C GLY A 70 7.05 -1.05 8.81
N THR A 71 7.07 -0.11 9.76
CA THR A 71 5.86 0.49 10.33
C THR A 71 5.00 1.16 9.25
N LYS A 72 5.60 1.90 8.30
CA LYS A 72 4.85 2.49 7.17
C LYS A 72 4.14 1.41 6.35
N GLN A 73 4.80 0.30 6.05
CA GLN A 73 4.18 -0.77 5.26
C GLN A 73 3.09 -1.52 6.04
N LEU A 74 3.23 -1.69 7.36
CA LEU A 74 2.17 -2.24 8.20
C LEU A 74 0.92 -1.34 8.23
N ILE A 75 1.10 -0.01 8.30
CA ILE A 75 -0.01 0.96 8.19
C ILE A 75 -0.72 0.83 6.84
N ALA A 76 0.07 0.81 5.77
CA ALA A 76 -0.42 0.69 4.41
C ALA A 76 -1.25 -0.59 4.22
N LEU A 77 -0.74 -1.71 4.73
CA LEU A 77 -1.40 -3.01 4.68
C LEU A 77 -2.68 -3.03 5.52
N GLY A 78 -2.64 -2.57 6.78
CA GLY A 78 -3.82 -2.51 7.65
C GLY A 78 -4.95 -1.65 7.07
N SER A 79 -4.61 -0.48 6.52
CA SER A 79 -5.58 0.39 5.84
C SER A 79 -6.18 -0.28 4.59
N SER A 80 -5.35 -0.93 3.77
CA SER A 80 -5.77 -1.63 2.54
C SER A 80 -6.61 -2.89 2.81
N LEU A 81 -6.33 -3.60 3.90
CA LEU A 81 -7.17 -4.70 4.39
C LEU A 81 -8.54 -4.19 4.84
N SER A 82 -8.55 -3.09 5.59
CA SER A 82 -9.79 -2.50 6.11
C SER A 82 -10.70 -1.94 5.02
N SER A 83 -10.11 -1.36 3.96
CA SER A 83 -10.86 -0.85 2.81
C SER A 83 -11.36 -1.95 1.86
N GLY A 84 -10.71 -3.12 1.88
CA GLY A 84 -11.04 -4.25 1.00
C GLY A 84 -10.30 -4.26 -0.35
N CYS A 85 -9.38 -3.31 -0.60
CA CYS A 85 -8.64 -3.24 -1.86
C CYS A 85 -7.66 -4.40 -2.04
N LYS A 86 -8.04 -5.46 -2.77
CA LYS A 86 -7.22 -6.67 -2.96
C LYS A 86 -5.91 -6.39 -3.71
N TYR A 87 -5.94 -5.53 -4.72
CA TYR A 87 -4.73 -5.06 -5.41
C TYR A 87 -3.74 -4.44 -4.41
N CYS A 88 -4.24 -3.54 -3.56
CA CYS A 88 -3.43 -2.82 -2.59
C CYS A 88 -2.93 -3.73 -1.46
N GLN A 89 -3.73 -4.70 -1.03
CA GLN A 89 -3.33 -5.72 -0.04
C GLN A 89 -2.12 -6.52 -0.53
N ALA A 90 -2.15 -6.99 -1.78
CA ALA A 90 -1.03 -7.72 -2.37
C ALA A 90 0.24 -6.85 -2.45
N HIS A 91 0.12 -5.63 -2.97
CA HIS A 91 1.24 -4.67 -3.05
C HIS A 91 1.87 -4.35 -1.70
N THR A 92 1.04 -4.00 -0.71
CA THR A 92 1.51 -3.57 0.61
C THR A 92 2.07 -4.73 1.43
N SER A 93 1.52 -5.92 1.28
CA SER A 93 2.06 -7.12 1.92
C SER A 93 3.44 -7.49 1.38
N HIS A 94 3.62 -7.48 0.05
CA HIS A 94 4.94 -7.66 -0.58
C HIS A 94 5.92 -6.54 -0.20
N ALA A 95 5.47 -5.28 -0.16
CA ALA A 95 6.31 -4.17 0.26
C ALA A 95 6.73 -4.26 1.74
N ALA A 96 5.87 -4.80 2.62
CA ALA A 96 6.22 -5.08 4.01
C ALA A 96 7.31 -6.15 4.13
N GLU A 97 7.23 -7.22 3.34
CA GLU A 97 8.29 -8.24 3.31
C GLU A 97 9.62 -7.65 2.84
N ARG A 98 9.60 -6.86 1.76
CA ARG A 98 10.80 -6.16 1.26
C ARG A 98 11.38 -5.15 2.26
N ALA A 99 10.55 -4.65 3.16
CA ALA A 99 10.96 -3.79 4.27
C ALA A 99 11.51 -4.59 5.48
N GLY A 100 11.61 -5.92 5.37
CA GLY A 100 12.17 -6.81 6.39
C GLY A 100 11.15 -7.34 7.40
N ILE A 101 9.85 -7.15 7.17
CA ILE A 101 8.82 -7.73 8.04
C ILE A 101 8.65 -9.22 7.71
N ASN A 102 8.70 -10.06 8.74
CA ASN A 102 8.56 -11.51 8.59
C ASN A 102 7.18 -11.91 8.02
N GLU A 103 7.16 -12.88 7.10
CA GLU A 103 5.95 -13.38 6.43
C GLU A 103 4.88 -13.88 7.41
N GLU A 104 5.25 -14.54 8.52
CA GLU A 104 4.30 -14.97 9.56
C GLU A 104 3.68 -13.80 10.31
N LYS A 105 4.45 -12.73 10.53
CA LYS A 105 3.91 -11.49 11.12
C LYS A 105 2.91 -10.85 10.16
N ILE A 106 3.26 -10.75 8.87
CA ILE A 106 2.35 -10.24 7.84
C ILE A 106 1.06 -11.06 7.82
N ALA A 107 1.17 -12.40 7.79
CA ALA A 107 0.03 -13.30 7.75
C ALA A 107 -0.90 -13.17 8.97
N ASP A 108 -0.35 -12.83 10.15
CA ASP A 108 -1.09 -12.64 11.39
C ASP A 108 -1.78 -11.26 11.51
N ILE A 109 -1.62 -10.34 10.56
CA ILE A 109 -2.07 -8.95 10.72
C ILE A 109 -3.57 -8.79 10.97
N LEU A 110 -4.43 -9.70 10.51
CA LEU A 110 -5.87 -9.65 10.83
C LEU A 110 -6.17 -10.02 12.30
N ARG A 111 -5.21 -10.64 13.00
CA ARG A 111 -5.24 -10.99 14.42
C ARG A 111 -4.20 -10.22 15.23
N TYR A 112 -3.74 -9.06 14.73
CA TYR A 112 -2.63 -8.30 15.32
C TYR A 112 -2.83 -7.98 16.81
N SER A 113 -4.07 -7.72 17.24
CA SER A 113 -4.40 -7.39 18.63
C SER A 113 -4.06 -8.53 19.60
N GLU A 114 -4.26 -9.77 19.17
CA GLU A 114 -4.04 -11.00 19.94
C GLU A 114 -2.65 -11.60 19.71
N SER A 115 -1.99 -11.25 18.62
CA SER A 115 -0.67 -11.78 18.25
C SER A 115 0.45 -11.19 19.13
N ASP A 116 1.40 -12.05 19.49
CA ASP A 116 2.64 -11.72 20.20
C ASP A 116 3.74 -11.20 19.26
N LYS A 117 3.52 -11.27 17.94
CA LYS A 117 4.44 -10.75 16.90
C LYS A 117 4.39 -9.22 16.79
N TYR A 118 3.40 -8.58 17.39
CA TYR A 118 3.22 -7.13 17.39
C TYR A 118 3.49 -6.55 18.77
N SER A 119 4.33 -5.51 18.81
CA SER A 119 4.51 -4.68 20.00
C SER A 119 3.26 -3.85 20.29
N ASP A 120 3.12 -3.38 21.54
CA ASP A 120 2.00 -2.49 21.90
C ASP A 120 1.95 -1.22 21.05
N ALA A 121 3.11 -0.66 20.70
CA ALA A 121 3.21 0.49 19.82
C ALA A 121 2.62 0.19 18.43
N GLU A 122 3.02 -0.93 17.81
CA GLU A 122 2.48 -1.35 16.51
C GLU A 122 0.98 -1.64 16.57
N LYS A 123 0.48 -2.21 17.67
CA LYS A 123 -0.96 -2.43 17.86
C LYS A 123 -1.72 -1.11 17.82
N THR A 124 -1.25 -0.06 18.50
CA THR A 124 -1.92 1.26 18.44
C THR A 124 -1.92 1.89 17.05
N VAL A 125 -0.89 1.61 16.25
CA VAL A 125 -0.80 2.06 14.86
C VAL A 125 -1.79 1.29 13.97
N LEU A 126 -1.90 -0.02 14.17
CA LEU A 126 -2.86 -0.84 13.44
C LEU A 126 -4.30 -0.53 13.84
N ASP A 127 -4.58 -0.21 15.10
CA ASP A 127 -5.90 0.24 15.55
C ASP A 127 -6.40 1.43 14.70
N VAL A 128 -5.56 2.46 14.53
CA VAL A 128 -5.93 3.63 13.71
C VAL A 128 -5.98 3.30 12.22
N ALA A 129 -5.07 2.47 11.71
CA ALA A 129 -5.05 2.09 10.29
C ALA A 129 -6.32 1.30 9.90
N PHE A 130 -6.70 0.31 10.71
CA PHE A 130 -7.93 -0.45 10.50
C PHE A 130 -9.18 0.42 10.71
N ALA A 131 -9.23 1.26 11.75
CA ALA A 131 -10.39 2.12 11.97
C ALA A 131 -10.61 3.15 10.84
N SER A 132 -9.53 3.74 10.33
CA SER A 132 -9.57 4.78 9.31
C SER A 132 -9.85 4.25 7.90
N GLY A 133 -9.46 3.01 7.58
CA GLY A 133 -9.73 2.38 6.29
C GLY A 133 -11.19 1.98 6.05
N ARG A 134 -12.04 2.01 7.09
CA ARG A 134 -13.48 1.72 6.95
C ARG A 134 -14.24 2.87 6.29
N THR A 135 -15.37 2.52 5.66
CA THR A 135 -16.34 3.48 5.14
C THR A 135 -17.70 3.25 5.81
N PRO A 136 -18.18 4.14 6.71
CA PRO A 136 -17.53 5.39 7.13
C PRO A 136 -16.29 5.16 8.00
N ASN A 137 -15.41 6.16 8.07
CA ASN A 137 -14.21 6.15 8.91
C ASN A 137 -14.60 6.01 10.39
N GLN A 138 -14.00 5.05 11.09
CA GLN A 138 -14.33 4.71 12.48
C GLN A 138 -13.28 5.18 13.49
N THR A 139 -12.40 6.11 13.11
CA THR A 139 -11.37 6.62 14.00
C THR A 139 -11.99 7.42 15.15
N THR A 140 -11.54 7.17 16.38
CA THR A 140 -12.00 7.86 17.58
C THR A 140 -10.87 8.67 18.22
N LYS A 141 -11.21 9.52 19.20
CA LYS A 141 -10.22 10.23 20.02
C LYS A 141 -9.31 9.26 20.78
N GLU A 142 -9.85 8.12 21.22
CA GLU A 142 -9.11 7.11 21.97
C GLU A 142 -7.94 6.53 21.17
N HIS A 143 -8.12 6.27 19.86
CA HIS A 143 -7.01 5.83 19.01
C HIS A 143 -5.82 6.81 19.06
N PHE A 144 -6.10 8.12 19.01
CA PHE A 144 -5.05 9.13 19.09
C PHE A 144 -4.45 9.28 20.49
N GLU A 145 -5.23 9.14 21.56
CA GLU A 145 -4.66 9.12 22.91
C GLU A 145 -3.77 7.90 23.14
N ASN A 146 -4.07 6.76 22.52
CA ASN A 146 -3.22 5.58 22.54
C ASN A 146 -1.93 5.77 21.73
N LEU A 147 -2.01 6.35 20.52
CA LEU A 147 -0.81 6.68 19.73
C LEU A 147 0.15 7.60 20.48
N LYS A 148 -0.36 8.63 21.18
CA LYS A 148 0.46 9.60 21.92
C LYS A 148 1.27 8.99 23.07
N LYS A 149 0.99 7.75 23.47
CA LYS A 149 1.81 7.00 24.44
C LYS A 149 3.15 6.56 23.85
N TYR A 150 3.23 6.41 22.53
CA TYR A 150 4.39 5.83 21.83
C TYR A 150 4.98 6.76 20.77
N TYR A 151 4.17 7.65 20.18
CA TYR A 151 4.54 8.46 19.02
C TYR A 151 4.43 9.96 19.32
N SER A 152 5.38 10.72 18.80
CA SER A 152 5.38 12.18 18.81
C SER A 152 4.26 12.73 17.90
N LYS A 153 4.00 14.03 17.99
CA LYS A 153 3.03 14.70 17.10
C LYS A 153 3.44 14.59 15.62
N THR A 154 4.73 14.69 15.30
CA THR A 154 5.23 14.59 13.93
C THR A 154 5.11 13.16 13.41
N GLN A 155 5.45 12.17 14.23
CA GLN A 155 5.26 10.75 13.90
C GLN A 155 3.79 10.39 13.65
N ILE A 156 2.86 10.95 14.45
CA ILE A 156 1.42 10.75 14.23
C ILE A 156 0.96 11.35 12.91
N VAL A 157 1.49 12.51 12.50
CA VAL A 157 1.20 13.10 11.18
C VAL A 157 1.71 12.19 10.06
N ASP A 158 2.89 11.58 10.21
CA ASP A 158 3.41 10.59 9.26
C ASP A 158 2.51 9.36 9.15
N ILE A 159 2.05 8.81 10.28
CA ILE A 159 1.11 7.69 10.32
C ILE A 159 -0.16 8.03 9.52
N VAL A 160 -0.76 9.19 9.78
CA VAL A 160 -1.98 9.65 9.08
C VAL A 160 -1.70 9.92 7.60
N SER A 161 -0.50 10.37 7.25
CA SER A 161 -0.11 10.62 5.85
C SER A 161 -0.04 9.32 5.06
N VAL A 162 0.55 8.26 5.63
CA VAL A 162 0.55 6.92 5.01
C VAL A 162 -0.89 6.41 4.86
N ILE A 163 -1.72 6.49 5.91
CA ILE A 163 -3.14 6.12 5.84
C ILE A 163 -3.84 6.84 4.69
N SER A 164 -3.63 8.15 4.55
CA SER A 164 -4.29 8.98 3.53
C SER A 164 -3.83 8.66 2.12
N LEU A 165 -2.53 8.41 1.92
CA LEU A 165 -1.97 7.96 0.66
C LEU A 165 -2.60 6.63 0.22
N PHE A 166 -2.73 5.67 1.14
CA PHE A 166 -3.40 4.41 0.84
C PHE A 166 -4.92 4.56 0.71
N GLY A 167 -5.55 5.51 1.40
CA GLY A 167 -6.94 5.88 1.15
C GLY A 167 -7.19 6.44 -0.26
N TYR A 168 -6.20 7.10 -0.87
CA TYR A 168 -6.21 7.48 -2.29
C TYR A 168 -6.02 6.24 -3.17
N LEU A 169 -4.96 5.45 -2.95
CA LEU A 169 -4.63 4.29 -3.77
C LEU A 169 -5.68 3.19 -3.73
N ASN A 170 -6.30 2.94 -2.57
CA ASN A 170 -7.39 1.98 -2.42
C ASN A 170 -8.57 2.38 -3.29
N ARG A 171 -9.00 3.65 -3.20
CA ARG A 171 -10.09 4.17 -4.04
C ARG A 171 -9.72 4.14 -5.51
N TRP A 172 -8.50 4.57 -5.86
CA TRP A 172 -8.03 4.59 -7.24
C TRP A 172 -8.10 3.20 -7.85
N ASN A 173 -7.44 2.21 -7.24
CA ASN A 173 -7.31 0.89 -7.84
C ASN A 173 -8.61 0.08 -7.84
N ASP A 174 -9.39 0.12 -6.76
CA ASP A 174 -10.67 -0.59 -6.72
C ASP A 174 -11.67 0.02 -7.72
N THR A 175 -11.70 1.34 -7.87
CA THR A 175 -12.60 2.02 -8.83
C THR A 175 -12.18 1.76 -10.27
N MET A 176 -10.88 1.72 -10.53
CA MET A 176 -10.33 1.47 -11.86
C MET A 176 -10.37 -0.01 -12.26
N GLY A 177 -10.59 -0.92 -11.31
CA GLY A 177 -10.48 -2.36 -11.56
C GLY A 177 -9.06 -2.75 -11.98
N THR A 178 -8.05 -2.16 -11.33
CA THR A 178 -6.64 -2.38 -11.69
C THR A 178 -6.24 -3.83 -11.52
N LEU A 179 -5.71 -4.43 -12.58
CA LEU A 179 -5.17 -5.78 -12.55
C LEU A 179 -3.86 -5.83 -11.76
N LEU A 180 -3.75 -6.85 -10.91
CA LEU A 180 -2.56 -7.13 -10.12
C LEU A 180 -1.42 -7.65 -11.02
N GLU A 181 -0.20 -7.25 -10.72
CA GLU A 181 1.01 -7.73 -11.39
C GLU A 181 1.48 -9.07 -10.81
N ASP A 182 2.17 -9.85 -11.63
CA ASP A 182 2.65 -11.19 -11.27
C ASP A 182 3.49 -11.20 -9.99
N ILE A 183 4.36 -10.21 -9.78
CA ILE A 183 5.29 -10.20 -8.63
C ILE A 183 4.56 -10.19 -7.27
N PRO A 184 3.70 -9.19 -6.97
CA PRO A 184 2.93 -9.19 -5.73
C PRO A 184 1.90 -10.34 -5.68
N GLU A 185 1.35 -10.79 -6.82
CA GLU A 185 0.47 -11.96 -6.87
C GLU A 185 1.20 -13.23 -6.43
N GLU A 186 2.36 -13.52 -7.03
CA GLU A 186 3.17 -14.69 -6.71
C GLU A 186 3.64 -14.67 -5.25
N PHE A 187 3.95 -13.50 -4.70
CA PHE A 187 4.27 -13.37 -3.28
C PHE A 187 3.09 -13.85 -2.40
N VAL A 188 1.88 -13.36 -2.67
CA VAL A 188 0.68 -13.76 -1.93
C VAL A 188 0.44 -15.27 -2.08
N GLU A 189 0.48 -15.79 -3.31
CA GLU A 189 0.22 -17.21 -3.60
C GLU A 189 1.24 -18.15 -2.95
N LYS A 190 2.54 -17.82 -3.05
CA LYS A 190 3.63 -18.73 -2.64
C LYS A 190 4.06 -18.54 -1.20
N LYS A 191 3.88 -17.35 -0.60
CA LYS A 191 4.37 -17.04 0.75
C LYS A 191 3.25 -16.88 1.77
N LEU A 192 2.19 -16.14 1.45
CA LEU A 192 1.16 -15.82 2.45
C LEU A 192 0.03 -16.87 2.51
N LYS A 193 -0.46 -17.37 1.37
CA LYS A 193 -1.52 -18.40 1.37
C LYS A 193 -1.16 -19.67 2.15
N PRO A 194 0.07 -20.21 2.07
CA PRO A 194 0.48 -21.35 2.90
C PRO A 194 0.42 -21.06 4.41
N LEU A 195 0.47 -19.79 4.81
CA LEU A 195 0.37 -19.33 6.20
C LEU A 195 -1.08 -19.00 6.61
N GLY A 196 -2.07 -19.27 5.75
CA GLY A 196 -3.48 -19.07 6.03
C GLY A 196 -4.02 -17.67 5.68
N TRP A 197 -3.34 -16.94 4.80
CA TRP A 197 -3.84 -15.66 4.26
C TRP A 197 -5.09 -15.85 3.39
N VAL A 198 -6.04 -14.91 3.47
CA VAL A 198 -7.38 -14.95 2.82
C VAL A 198 -7.69 -13.71 1.99
#